data_AF-A0A953CQT6-F1
#
_entry.id   AF-A0A953CQT6-F1
#
_cell.length_a   1.000
_cell.length_b   1.000
_cell.length_c   1.000
_cell.angle_alpha   90.00
_cell.angle_beta   90.00
_cell.angle_gamma   90.00
#
_symmetry.space_group_name_H-M   'P 1'
#
loop_
_entity.id
_entity.type
_entity.pdbx_description
1 polymer ?
#
loop_
_entity_poly.entity_id
_entity_poly.type
_entity_poly.pdbx_seq_one_letter_code
_entity_poly.pdbx_strand_id
1 'polypeptide(L)'
;MKHSSIRYLKFSVEHFFDNCSQTKRQEILFSQRAFTLVELLVTIAIIGVLAAIAVPTYSDYIDKVKAIQAIVDIKHIEQLLESYQSSNGKFPPSLNEIGAQNLLDPWGNPYQYLNLSDPNIKGITGKARKDHNLVPINSDFDLYSMGKDGNSVSPLTAKASRDDIVRANNGRYIGLASKY
;
A
#
# COMPACT_ATOMS: atom_id res chain seq x y z
N MET A 1 -18.29 -50.35 -68.51
CA MET A 1 -19.72 -50.16 -68.84
C MET A 1 -20.57 -50.71 -67.71
N LYS A 2 -21.35 -49.83 -67.03
CA LYS A 2 -22.55 -50.13 -66.20
C LYS A 2 -22.33 -51.04 -64.97
N HIS A 3 -22.99 -50.93 -63.82
CA HIS A 3 -23.85 -49.98 -63.13
C HIS A 3 -24.11 -50.62 -61.74
N SER A 4 -24.50 -49.83 -60.72
CA SER A 4 -25.26 -50.28 -59.54
C SER A 4 -24.58 -51.10 -58.43
N SER A 5 -24.30 -50.45 -57.29
CA SER A 5 -24.80 -50.89 -55.97
C SER A 5 -24.39 -49.91 -54.87
N ILE A 6 -25.20 -48.88 -54.64
CA ILE A 6 -25.18 -48.11 -53.39
C ILE A 6 -26.54 -48.35 -52.74
N ARG A 7 -26.63 -49.35 -51.87
CA ARG A 7 -27.83 -49.57 -51.05
C ARG A 7 -27.54 -50.32 -49.75
N TYR A 8 -26.48 -49.97 -49.04
CA TYR A 8 -26.25 -50.43 -47.68
C TYR A 8 -25.55 -49.32 -46.89
N LEU A 9 -26.33 -48.46 -46.24
CA LEU A 9 -25.96 -47.66 -45.06
C LEU A 9 -27.20 -46.87 -44.57
N LYS A 10 -28.39 -47.46 -44.68
CA LYS A 10 -29.66 -46.92 -44.15
C LYS A 10 -30.13 -47.81 -42.99
N PHE A 11 -29.28 -47.99 -41.98
CA PHE A 11 -29.66 -48.68 -40.74
C PHE A 11 -28.64 -48.45 -39.60
N SER A 12 -28.57 -47.23 -39.03
CA SER A 12 -28.10 -46.97 -37.65
C SER A 12 -27.92 -45.46 -37.38
N VAL A 13 -28.99 -44.66 -37.38
CA VAL A 13 -28.92 -43.30 -36.78
C VAL A 13 -30.21 -42.86 -36.07
N GLU A 14 -31.34 -43.57 -36.16
CA GLU A 14 -32.61 -43.09 -35.55
C GLU A 14 -33.12 -43.95 -34.39
N HIS A 15 -32.29 -44.29 -33.40
CA HIS A 15 -32.76 -44.98 -32.18
C HIS A 15 -32.12 -44.49 -30.87
N PHE A 16 -31.60 -43.26 -30.84
CA PHE A 16 -30.99 -42.67 -29.64
C PHE A 16 -31.52 -41.27 -29.30
N PHE A 17 -32.85 -41.07 -29.35
CA PHE A 17 -33.47 -39.79 -28.95
C PHE A 17 -34.75 -39.92 -28.11
N ASP A 18 -34.94 -41.00 -27.36
CA ASP A 18 -36.16 -41.17 -26.55
C ASP A 18 -35.90 -41.34 -25.04
N ASN A 19 -34.98 -40.57 -24.46
CA ASN A 19 -34.90 -40.46 -22.99
C ASN A 19 -34.29 -39.12 -22.52
N CYS A 20 -35.07 -38.04 -22.57
CA CYS A 20 -34.89 -36.92 -21.64
C CYS A 20 -36.19 -36.11 -21.53
N SER A 21 -37.26 -36.74 -21.05
CA SER A 21 -38.56 -36.11 -20.86
C SER A 21 -39.03 -36.12 -19.41
N GLN A 22 -38.16 -35.88 -18.41
CA GLN A 22 -38.60 -35.59 -17.03
C GLN A 22 -37.60 -34.70 -16.26
N THR A 23 -37.30 -33.49 -16.73
CA THR A 23 -36.81 -32.43 -15.84
C THR A 23 -38.03 -31.71 -15.27
N LYS A 24 -38.50 -32.13 -14.09
CA LYS A 24 -39.39 -31.31 -13.27
C LYS A 24 -38.65 -30.00 -12.98
N ARG A 25 -39.04 -28.91 -13.67
CA ARG A 25 -38.70 -27.55 -13.25
C ARG A 25 -39.30 -27.39 -11.86
N GLN A 26 -38.47 -27.45 -10.81
CA GLN A 26 -38.86 -26.87 -9.54
C GLN A 26 -38.97 -25.38 -9.79
N GLU A 27 -40.19 -24.89 -9.95
CA GLU A 27 -40.47 -23.47 -9.81
C GLU A 27 -40.09 -23.11 -8.37
N ILE A 28 -38.95 -22.44 -8.23
CA ILE A 28 -38.59 -21.78 -6.98
C ILE A 28 -39.66 -20.70 -6.81
N LEU A 29 -40.74 -21.02 -6.09
CA LEU A 29 -41.69 -20.06 -5.57
C LEU A 29 -40.92 -19.19 -4.57
N PHE A 30 -40.19 -18.19 -5.09
CA PHE A 30 -39.66 -17.12 -4.28
C PHE A 30 -40.86 -16.47 -3.63
N SER A 31 -41.07 -16.77 -2.35
CA SER A 31 -42.01 -16.03 -1.51
C SER A 31 -41.53 -14.58 -1.53
N GLN A 32 -42.17 -13.77 -2.37
CA GLN A 32 -41.92 -12.34 -2.51
C GLN A 32 -42.43 -11.66 -1.24
N ARG A 33 -41.70 -11.79 -0.13
CA ARG A 33 -41.87 -10.91 1.02
C ARG A 33 -41.36 -9.54 0.61
N ALA A 34 -42.27 -8.69 0.14
CA ALA A 34 -41.97 -7.30 -0.09
C ALA A 34 -41.66 -6.63 1.26
N PHE A 35 -40.45 -6.10 1.42
CA PHE A 35 -40.08 -5.28 2.58
C PHE A 35 -41.00 -4.07 2.68
N THR A 36 -41.39 -3.71 3.90
CA THR A 36 -42.22 -2.51 4.09
C THR A 36 -41.37 -1.25 3.90
N LEU A 37 -41.97 -0.16 3.43
CA LEU A 37 -41.27 1.13 3.34
C LEU A 37 -40.73 1.59 4.71
N VAL A 38 -41.46 1.29 5.78
CA VAL A 38 -41.07 1.62 7.15
C VAL A 38 -39.81 0.86 7.58
N GLU A 39 -39.69 -0.42 7.21
CA GLU A 39 -38.53 -1.25 7.52
C GLU A 39 -37.25 -0.73 6.83
N LEU A 40 -37.38 -0.29 5.58
CA LEU A 40 -36.29 0.37 4.87
C LEU A 40 -35.92 1.71 5.53
N LEU A 41 -36.91 2.53 5.90
CA LEU A 41 -36.67 3.83 6.54
C LEU A 41 -35.93 3.71 7.88
N VAL A 42 -36.34 2.77 8.73
CA VAL A 42 -35.65 2.54 10.01
C VAL A 42 -34.24 1.99 9.78
N THR A 43 -34.05 1.11 8.80
CA THR A 43 -32.73 0.53 8.50
C THR A 43 -31.73 1.57 8.03
N ILE A 44 -32.11 2.43 7.08
CA ILE A 44 -31.22 3.50 6.62
C ILE A 44 -30.96 4.55 7.71
N ALA A 45 -31.93 4.77 8.61
CA ALA A 45 -31.74 5.66 9.75
C ALA A 45 -30.69 5.11 10.72
N ILE A 46 -30.75 3.81 11.06
CA ILE A 46 -29.76 3.15 11.91
C ILE A 46 -28.38 3.14 11.23
N ILE A 47 -28.30 2.78 9.95
CA ILE A 47 -27.05 2.80 9.18
C ILE A 47 -26.46 4.22 9.14
N GLY A 48 -27.28 5.26 8.97
CA GLY A 48 -26.84 6.65 8.98
C GLY A 48 -26.20 7.06 10.31
N VAL A 49 -26.80 6.69 11.44
CA VAL A 49 -26.23 6.95 12.78
C VAL A 49 -24.91 6.23 12.97
N LEU A 50 -24.82 4.94 12.60
CA LEU A 50 -23.59 4.18 12.71
C LEU A 50 -22.47 4.74 11.81
N ALA A 51 -22.79 5.08 10.57
CA ALA A 51 -21.83 5.64 9.62
C ALA A 51 -21.27 6.99 10.10
N ALA A 52 -22.11 7.86 10.68
CA ALA A 52 -21.69 9.15 11.20
C ALA A 52 -20.61 9.04 12.29
N ILE A 53 -20.66 7.99 13.11
CA ILE A 53 -19.68 7.74 14.17
C ILE A 53 -18.44 7.02 13.60
N ALA A 54 -18.64 6.04 12.71
CA ALA A 54 -17.57 5.19 12.22
C ALA A 54 -16.59 5.90 11.28
N VAL A 55 -17.09 6.72 10.34
CA VAL A 55 -16.28 7.34 9.28
C VAL A 55 -15.06 8.14 9.78
N PRO A 56 -15.16 9.07 10.75
CA PRO A 56 -14.00 9.86 11.17
C PRO A 56 -12.91 9.02 11.85
N THR A 57 -13.27 7.94 12.55
CA THR A 57 -12.29 7.09 13.25
C THR A 57 -11.49 6.20 12.30
N TYR A 58 -12.06 5.88 11.13
CA TYR A 58 -11.44 4.98 10.17
C TYR A 58 -10.22 5.60 9.48
N SER A 59 -10.26 6.89 9.14
CA SER A 59 -9.14 7.56 8.46
C SER A 59 -7.88 7.59 9.32
N ASP A 60 -8.02 7.91 10.61
CA ASP A 60 -6.89 8.00 11.54
C ASP A 60 -6.23 6.64 11.76
N TYR A 61 -7.03 5.56 11.73
CA TYR A 61 -6.52 4.20 11.83
C TYR A 61 -5.67 3.83 10.60
N ILE A 62 -6.16 4.13 9.39
CA ILE A 62 -5.42 3.88 8.16
C ILE A 62 -4.11 4.68 8.15
N ASP A 63 -4.11 5.95 8.57
CA ASP A 63 -2.90 6.76 8.63
C ASP A 63 -1.86 6.18 9.62
N LYS A 64 -2.30 5.61 10.75
CA LYS A 64 -1.41 4.88 11.67
C LYS A 64 -0.80 3.63 11.05
N VAL A 65 -1.60 2.84 10.33
CA VAL A 65 -1.12 1.64 9.63
C VAL A 65 -0.10 2.02 8.56
N LYS A 66 -0.37 3.08 7.80
CA LYS A 66 0.58 3.64 6.82
C LYS A 66 1.88 4.10 7.47
N ALA A 67 1.82 4.81 8.59
CA ALA A 67 3.01 5.18 9.33
C ALA A 67 3.85 3.97 9.78
N ILE A 68 3.20 2.89 10.25
CA ILE A 68 3.88 1.65 10.61
C ILE A 68 4.55 1.00 9.39
N GLN A 69 3.87 0.96 8.25
CA GLN A 69 4.46 0.44 7.02
C GLN A 69 5.70 1.25 6.60
N ALA A 70 5.63 2.59 6.66
CA ALA A 70 6.78 3.44 6.37
C ALA A 70 7.96 3.19 7.33
N ILE A 71 7.70 2.93 8.61
CA ILE A 71 8.73 2.55 9.59
C ILE A 71 9.41 1.22 9.18
N VAL A 72 8.65 0.25 8.70
CA VAL A 72 9.18 -1.05 8.24
C VAL A 72 10.03 -0.87 6.99
N ASP A 73 9.56 -0.09 6.03
CA ASP A 73 10.28 0.20 4.79
C ASP A 73 11.60 0.95 5.07
N ILE A 74 11.58 1.94 5.97
CA ILE A 74 12.79 2.68 6.38
C ILE A 74 13.82 1.73 7.00
N LYS A 75 13.38 0.80 7.88
CA LYS A 75 14.28 -0.23 8.44
C LYS A 75 14.87 -1.13 7.35
N HIS A 76 14.05 -1.49 6.36
CA HIS A 76 14.53 -2.31 5.25
C HIS A 76 15.59 -1.56 4.42
N ILE A 77 15.34 -0.29 4.09
CA ILE A 77 16.31 0.54 3.36
C ILE A 77 17.59 0.73 4.19
N GLU A 78 17.48 0.98 5.50
CA GLU A 78 18.63 1.09 6.40
C GLU A 78 19.52 -0.17 6.33
N GLN A 79 18.94 -1.37 6.38
CA GLN A 79 19.70 -2.61 6.26
C GLN A 79 20.43 -2.72 4.91
N LEU A 80 19.83 -2.25 3.82
CA LEU A 80 20.48 -2.22 2.50
C LEU A 80 21.65 -1.22 2.48
N LEU A 81 21.49 -0.06 3.10
CA LEU A 81 22.53 0.96 3.23
C LEU A 81 23.71 0.45 4.07
N GLU A 82 23.44 -0.20 5.20
CA GLU A 82 24.45 -0.80 6.07
C GLU A 82 25.19 -1.94 5.37
N SER A 83 24.49 -2.81 4.65
CA SER A 83 25.09 -3.89 3.86
C SER A 83 26.01 -3.34 2.76
N TYR A 84 25.58 -2.27 2.07
CA TYR A 84 26.40 -1.58 1.09
C TYR A 84 27.64 -0.97 1.73
N GLN A 85 27.50 -0.31 2.89
CA GLN A 85 28.61 0.26 3.63
C GLN A 85 29.61 -0.81 4.08
N SER A 86 29.13 -1.95 4.58
CA SER A 86 29.98 -3.07 5.00
C SER A 86 30.81 -3.63 3.83
N SER A 87 30.27 -3.59 2.61
CA SER A 87 30.95 -4.13 1.42
C SER A 87 31.88 -3.11 0.76
N ASN A 88 31.55 -1.81 0.79
CA ASN A 88 32.24 -0.75 0.05
C ASN A 88 33.02 0.23 0.94
N GLY A 89 32.89 0.12 2.27
CA GLY A 89 33.51 1.02 3.26
C GLY A 89 32.87 2.41 3.36
N LYS A 90 31.83 2.69 2.58
CA LYS A 90 31.12 3.99 2.55
C LYS A 90 29.65 3.79 2.21
N PHE A 91 28.80 4.70 2.68
CA PHE A 91 27.40 4.74 2.27
C PHE A 91 27.27 5.12 0.79
N PRO A 92 26.24 4.62 0.09
CA PRO A 92 26.04 4.94 -1.32
C PRO A 92 25.70 6.43 -1.51
N PRO A 93 26.03 7.03 -2.67
CA PRO A 93 25.65 8.41 -2.98
C PRO A 93 24.14 8.61 -3.15
N SER A 94 23.38 7.57 -3.50
CA SER A 94 21.93 7.62 -3.68
C SER A 94 21.26 6.26 -3.45
N LEU A 95 19.93 6.26 -3.29
CA LEU A 95 19.13 5.03 -3.16
C LEU A 95 19.12 4.16 -4.42
N ASN A 96 19.52 4.69 -5.57
CA ASN A 96 19.60 3.93 -6.82
C ASN A 96 20.64 2.79 -6.73
N GLU A 97 21.76 3.03 -6.05
CA GLU A 97 22.85 2.05 -5.91
C GLU A 97 22.47 0.80 -5.11
N ILE A 98 21.41 0.89 -4.32
CA ILE A 98 20.87 -0.22 -3.53
C ILE A 98 19.50 -0.71 -4.04
N GLY A 99 19.07 -0.24 -5.22
CA GLY A 99 17.78 -0.63 -5.82
C GLY A 99 16.53 -0.08 -5.12
N ALA A 100 16.68 0.91 -4.24
CA ALA A 100 15.57 1.47 -3.44
C ALA A 100 14.96 2.76 -4.02
N GLN A 101 15.45 3.25 -5.17
CA GLN A 101 15.00 4.53 -5.77
C GLN A 101 13.50 4.57 -6.11
N ASN A 102 12.93 3.44 -6.52
CA ASN A 102 11.52 3.36 -6.94
C ASN A 102 10.58 3.00 -5.79
N LEU A 103 11.10 2.85 -4.57
CA LEU A 103 10.25 2.57 -3.42
C LEU A 103 9.51 3.85 -3.04
N LEU A 104 8.18 3.75 -3.03
CA LEU A 104 7.29 4.81 -2.59
C LEU A 104 6.78 4.48 -1.20
N ASP A 105 6.60 5.51 -0.40
CA ASP A 105 5.94 5.39 0.89
C ASP A 105 4.44 5.11 0.72
N PRO A 106 3.72 4.78 1.81
CA PRO A 106 2.29 4.43 1.76
C PRO A 106 1.35 5.57 1.35
N TRP A 107 1.88 6.79 1.18
CA TRP A 107 1.15 7.95 0.64
C TRP A 107 1.52 8.24 -0.82
N GLY A 108 2.46 7.49 -1.40
CA GLY A 108 2.88 7.57 -2.80
C GLY A 108 4.06 8.51 -3.04
N ASN A 109 4.72 8.98 -1.98
CA ASN A 109 5.88 9.85 -2.08
C ASN A 109 7.18 9.04 -2.07
N PRO A 110 8.24 9.46 -2.77
CA PRO A 110 9.53 8.77 -2.72
C PRO A 110 10.22 8.96 -1.36
N TYR A 111 10.86 7.90 -0.85
CA TYR A 111 11.73 8.00 0.31
C TYR A 111 12.90 8.96 0.05
N GLN A 112 13.22 9.77 1.05
CA GLN A 112 14.28 10.76 0.98
C GLN A 112 15.53 10.23 1.69
N TYR A 113 16.68 10.42 1.05
CA TYR A 113 17.96 9.96 1.56
C TYR A 113 19.04 11.03 1.34
N LEU A 114 19.85 11.26 2.36
CA LEU A 114 21.01 12.14 2.28
C LEU A 114 22.18 11.49 3.01
N ASN A 115 23.24 11.15 2.29
CA ASN A 115 24.49 10.70 2.89
C ASN A 115 25.15 11.89 3.63
N LEU A 116 25.24 11.84 4.96
CA LEU A 116 25.83 12.91 5.78
C LEU A 116 27.34 12.74 5.97
N SER A 117 27.85 11.54 5.69
CA SER A 117 29.25 11.16 5.88
C SER A 117 30.13 11.47 4.65
N ASP A 118 29.54 11.86 3.52
CA ASP A 118 30.29 12.16 2.30
C ASP A 118 30.98 13.53 2.38
N PRO A 119 32.33 13.59 2.44
CA PRO A 119 33.06 14.85 2.54
C PRO A 119 32.95 15.70 1.26
N ASN A 120 32.49 15.14 0.15
CA ASN A 120 32.40 15.83 -1.14
C ASN A 120 31.14 16.68 -1.27
N ILE A 121 30.15 16.50 -0.39
CA ILE A 121 28.90 17.26 -0.43
C ILE A 121 29.06 18.54 0.38
N LYS A 122 29.30 19.66 -0.32
CA LYS A 122 29.38 20.99 0.31
C LYS A 122 28.04 21.40 0.94
N GLY A 123 28.09 21.94 2.15
CA GLY A 123 26.89 22.45 2.85
C GLY A 123 25.96 21.38 3.40
N ILE A 124 26.46 20.16 3.62
CA ILE A 124 25.69 18.99 4.05
C ILE A 124 24.91 19.23 5.35
N THR A 125 25.54 19.90 6.32
CA THR A 125 24.94 20.30 7.61
C THR A 125 23.76 21.27 7.44
N GLY A 126 23.73 22.03 6.35
CA GLY A 126 22.60 22.90 6.01
C GLY A 126 21.38 22.13 5.52
N LYS A 127 21.60 20.98 4.86
CA LYS A 127 20.57 20.12 4.29
C LYS A 127 20.05 19.07 5.27
N ALA A 128 20.89 18.66 6.22
CA ALA A 128 20.57 17.66 7.22
C ALA A 128 19.28 17.99 7.99
N ARG A 129 18.52 16.94 8.32
CA ARG A 129 17.37 17.01 9.22
C ARG A 129 17.83 17.41 10.62
N LYS A 130 17.07 18.29 11.28
CA LYS A 130 17.48 18.94 12.52
C LYS A 130 16.45 18.81 13.64
N ASP A 131 16.94 18.68 14.87
CA ASP A 131 16.11 18.65 16.08
C ASP A 131 15.57 20.04 16.46
N HIS A 132 14.97 20.13 17.65
CA HIS A 132 14.49 21.39 18.22
C HIS A 132 15.59 22.45 18.41
N ASN A 133 16.82 22.01 18.64
CA ASN A 133 17.98 22.88 18.85
C ASN A 133 18.70 23.23 17.53
N LEU A 134 18.10 22.88 16.38
CA LEU A 134 18.66 23.07 15.04
C LEU A 134 19.96 22.30 14.80
N VAL A 135 20.20 21.24 15.56
CA VAL A 135 21.34 20.34 15.44
C VAL A 135 20.96 19.16 14.56
N PRO A 136 21.83 18.70 13.63
CA PRO A 136 21.58 17.49 12.86
C PRO A 136 21.24 16.29 13.75
N ILE A 137 20.16 15.58 13.41
CA ILE A 137 19.67 14.43 14.20
C ILE A 137 20.48 13.15 13.98
N ASN A 138 21.22 13.11 12.87
CA ASN A 138 22.07 11.99 12.46
C ASN A 138 23.46 12.51 12.08
N SER A 139 24.46 11.64 12.18
CA SER A 139 25.83 11.87 11.72
C SER A 139 26.19 11.01 10.51
N ASP A 140 25.47 9.91 10.28
CA ASP A 140 25.73 8.93 9.22
C ASP A 140 25.02 9.32 7.90
N PHE A 141 23.69 9.30 7.92
CA PHE A 141 22.80 9.67 6.82
C PHE A 141 21.41 10.00 7.35
N ASP A 142 20.67 10.82 6.60
CA ASP A 142 19.23 10.99 6.79
C ASP A 142 18.46 10.03 5.90
N LEU A 143 17.40 9.46 6.46
CA LEU A 143 16.44 8.60 5.76
C LEU A 143 15.05 8.85 6.34
N TYR A 144 14.09 9.22 5.49
CA TYR A 144 12.73 9.53 5.93
C TYR A 144 11.69 9.42 4.81
N SER A 145 10.42 9.30 5.21
CA SER A 145 9.24 9.52 4.36
C SER A 145 8.69 10.92 4.65
N MET A 146 8.18 11.58 3.60
CA MET A 146 7.59 12.93 3.67
C MET A 146 6.15 12.93 4.20
N GLY A 147 5.69 11.80 4.74
CA GLY A 147 4.36 11.69 5.33
C GLY A 147 3.23 11.86 4.32
N LYS A 148 2.08 12.32 4.84
CA LYS A 148 0.82 12.38 4.10
C LYS A 148 0.75 13.60 3.20
N ASP A 149 1.32 14.71 3.64
CA ASP A 149 1.27 15.97 2.90
C ASP A 149 2.34 16.08 1.80
N GLY A 150 3.38 15.23 1.86
CA GLY A 150 4.48 15.20 0.90
C GLY A 150 5.43 16.39 0.98
N ASN A 151 5.29 17.24 2.00
CA ASN A 151 6.10 18.45 2.18
C ASN A 151 7.01 18.29 3.38
N SER A 152 8.32 18.48 3.20
CA SER A 152 9.26 18.36 4.31
C SER A 152 10.30 19.47 4.28
N VAL A 153 10.75 19.88 5.46
CA VAL A 153 11.81 20.86 5.70
C VAL A 153 12.81 20.31 6.70
N SER A 154 14.01 20.89 6.79
CA SER A 154 15.08 20.33 7.62
C SER A 154 14.71 20.23 9.12
N PRO A 155 14.17 21.26 9.80
CA PRO A 155 13.83 21.15 11.22
C PRO A 155 12.57 20.31 11.45
N LEU A 156 12.64 19.29 12.32
CA LEU A 156 11.49 18.40 12.61
C LEU A 156 10.34 19.15 13.30
N THR A 157 10.65 20.27 13.95
CA THR A 157 9.67 21.09 14.71
C THR A 157 8.72 21.86 13.81
N ALA A 158 9.10 22.11 12.56
CA ALA A 158 8.32 22.83 11.58
C ALA A 158 7.05 22.07 11.22
N LYS A 159 5.93 22.78 11.00
CA LYS A 159 4.61 22.18 10.79
C LYS A 159 4.58 21.18 9.64
N ALA A 160 5.25 21.49 8.52
CA ALA A 160 5.33 20.62 7.36
C ALA A 160 6.01 19.28 7.68
N SER A 161 6.94 19.25 8.63
CA SER A 161 7.72 18.04 8.93
C SER A 161 7.20 17.22 10.09
N ARG A 162 6.01 17.52 10.62
CA ARG A 162 5.49 16.85 11.83
C ARG A 162 4.90 15.47 11.56
N ASP A 163 4.40 15.24 10.35
CA ASP A 163 3.86 13.98 9.88
C ASP A 163 4.89 13.10 9.14
N ASP A 164 6.09 13.62 8.90
CA ASP A 164 7.24 12.84 8.41
C ASP A 164 7.48 11.60 9.29
N ILE A 165 7.86 10.49 8.66
CA ILE A 165 8.40 9.31 9.35
C ILE A 165 9.91 9.33 9.17
N VAL A 166 10.65 9.44 10.27
CA VAL A 166 12.09 9.70 10.25
C VAL A 166 12.88 8.63 10.96
N ARG A 167 14.06 8.34 10.43
CA ARG A 167 15.16 7.73 11.16
C ARG A 167 15.96 8.83 11.88
N ALA A 168 16.22 8.65 13.16
CA ALA A 168 16.94 9.61 13.98
C ALA A 168 17.88 8.92 14.98
N ASN A 169 18.80 9.69 15.58
CA ASN A 169 19.82 9.19 16.52
C ASN A 169 20.64 8.04 15.93
N ASN A 170 21.03 8.14 14.65
CA ASN A 170 21.78 7.11 13.93
C ASN A 170 21.10 5.72 14.03
N GLY A 171 19.79 5.66 13.79
CA GLY A 171 19.01 4.41 13.73
C GLY A 171 18.38 3.97 15.05
N ARG A 172 18.69 4.63 16.16
CA ARG A 172 18.09 4.30 17.47
C ARG A 172 16.60 4.64 17.56
N TYR A 173 16.13 5.53 16.69
CA TYR A 173 14.73 5.94 16.61
C TYR A 173 14.24 5.86 15.17
N ILE A 174 13.07 5.26 14.96
CA ILE A 174 12.33 5.32 13.70
C ILE A 174 10.86 5.50 14.02
N GLY A 175 10.27 6.62 13.59
CA GLY A 175 8.90 6.99 13.96
C GLY A 175 8.48 8.36 13.46
N LEU A 176 7.32 8.83 13.94
CA LEU A 176 6.80 10.15 13.59
C LEU A 176 7.74 11.25 14.09
N ALA A 177 8.11 12.19 13.22
CA ALA A 177 8.96 13.32 13.55
C ALA A 177 8.41 14.19 14.69
N SER A 178 7.09 14.33 14.82
CA SER A 178 6.47 15.06 15.94
C SER A 178 6.59 14.36 17.30
N LYS A 179 7.02 13.09 17.34
CA LYS A 179 7.22 12.29 18.57
C LYS A 179 8.69 12.05 18.89
N TYR A 180 9.60 12.63 18.11
CA TYR A 180 11.04 12.62 18.37
C TYR A 180 11.40 13.85 19.22
#